data_AF-A0A957SE62-F1
#
_entry.id   AF-A0A957SE62-F1
#
_cell.length_a   1.000
_cell.length_b   1.000
_cell.length_c   1.000
_cell.angle_alpha   90.00
_cell.angle_beta   90.00
_cell.angle_gamma   90.00
#
_symmetry.space_group_name_H-M   'P 1'
#
loop_
_entity.id
_entity.type
_entity.pdbx_description
1 polymer ?
#
loop_
_entity_poly.entity_id
_entity_poly.type
_entity_poly.pdbx_seq_one_letter_code
_entity_poly.pdbx_strand_id
1 'polypeptide(L)'
;TEVSARGSTTSSMAAMAMVNGPIRHEIGMNWAMGAMGPYNHANATIGRAYGLLSQNLQGGSVPGQTYMGSQGNSYGYNSVTFAENEERSPWEPFHVTKGFRPEESTVSVWSGIRATAFTLGLRERHWREHLLNMLRGIDPRTRPTLLLDPITARQCIDRGGFDTKEKLIAWIHENATLPASVYWDYQLVQNYIYPRALNGEEPYATWLQAAEDEPIPMFRLEDIEVAVVGGETNGYWRIMGGYYQTTASVDLWR
;
A
#
# COMPACT_ATOMS: atom_id res chain seq x y z
N THR A 1 8.46 -13.75 -9.44
CA THR A 1 7.24 -12.96 -9.73
C THR A 1 7.62 -11.90 -10.75
N GLU A 2 6.92 -11.82 -11.89
CA GLU A 2 7.26 -10.93 -13.02
C GLU A 2 6.72 -9.49 -12.82
N VAL A 3 6.81 -8.95 -11.60
CA VAL A 3 6.26 -7.63 -11.27
C VAL A 3 7.29 -6.55 -11.60
N SER A 4 7.00 -5.70 -12.58
CA SER A 4 7.88 -4.58 -12.96
C SER A 4 7.69 -3.35 -12.07
N ALA A 5 8.79 -2.66 -11.77
CA ALA A 5 8.80 -1.35 -11.11
C ALA A 5 8.48 -0.17 -12.06
N ARG A 6 8.31 -0.43 -13.36
CA ARG A 6 8.23 0.59 -14.44
C ARG A 6 7.08 0.32 -15.41
N GLY A 7 5.85 0.19 -14.94
CA GLY A 7 4.69 0.05 -15.83
C GLY A 7 4.52 1.23 -16.80
N SER A 8 4.14 0.95 -18.06
CA SER A 8 3.82 2.00 -19.04
C SER A 8 2.45 2.62 -18.70
N THR A 9 2.46 3.88 -18.28
CA THR A 9 1.25 4.61 -17.90
C THR A 9 1.47 6.12 -17.98
N THR A 10 0.39 6.87 -18.21
CA THR A 10 0.37 8.33 -18.11
C THR A 10 0.29 8.84 -16.67
N SER A 11 -0.07 7.96 -15.72
CA SER A 11 -0.30 8.31 -14.31
C SER A 11 0.95 8.30 -13.42
N SER A 12 2.15 8.18 -14.01
CA SER A 12 3.43 8.23 -13.29
C SER A 12 3.52 7.24 -12.11
N MET A 13 3.05 6.00 -12.29
CA MET A 13 3.07 5.01 -11.21
C MET A 13 4.50 4.61 -10.83
N ALA A 14 4.76 4.46 -9.52
CA ALA A 14 5.96 3.83 -8.98
C ALA A 14 5.63 2.44 -8.39
N ALA A 15 6.66 1.76 -7.89
CA ALA A 15 6.52 0.55 -7.10
C ALA A 15 6.90 0.80 -5.63
N MET A 16 6.51 -0.15 -4.79
CA MET A 16 6.90 -0.26 -3.39
C MET A 16 7.24 -1.73 -3.12
N ALA A 17 8.28 -1.98 -2.32
CA ALA A 17 8.66 -3.34 -1.93
C ALA A 17 8.90 -3.39 -0.42
N MET A 18 8.27 -4.35 0.24
CA MET A 18 8.43 -4.57 1.67
C MET A 18 9.03 -5.95 1.91
N VAL A 19 10.10 -5.99 2.70
CA VAL A 19 10.78 -7.23 3.06
C VAL A 19 10.41 -7.64 4.48
N ASN A 20 10.28 -8.94 4.66
CA ASN A 20 9.84 -9.60 5.89
C ASN A 20 10.78 -10.76 6.25
N GLY A 21 10.80 -11.14 7.53
CA GLY A 21 11.54 -12.30 8.02
C GLY A 21 13.05 -12.07 8.26
N PRO A 22 13.80 -13.14 8.59
CA PRO A 22 15.19 -13.08 9.06
C PRO A 22 16.17 -12.38 8.11
N ILE A 23 15.97 -12.47 6.79
CA ILE A 23 16.82 -11.83 5.76
C ILE A 23 17.09 -10.35 6.05
N ARG A 24 16.14 -9.64 6.65
CA ARG A 24 16.26 -8.20 6.94
C ARG A 24 17.41 -7.90 7.89
N HIS A 25 17.60 -8.76 8.89
CA HIS A 25 18.73 -8.67 9.82
C HIS A 25 20.01 -9.07 9.12
N GLU A 26 19.99 -10.16 8.36
CA GLU A 26 21.17 -10.75 7.73
C GLU A 26 21.83 -9.83 6.69
N ILE A 27 21.03 -9.08 5.91
CA ILE A 27 21.55 -8.13 4.91
C ILE A 27 21.56 -6.68 5.39
N GLY A 28 21.22 -6.44 6.66
CA GLY A 28 21.23 -5.11 7.27
C GLY A 28 20.21 -4.13 6.67
N MET A 29 19.01 -4.59 6.33
CA MET A 29 17.89 -3.72 5.96
C MET A 29 17.43 -2.87 7.16
N ASN A 30 16.77 -1.76 6.87
CA ASN A 30 16.22 -0.88 7.89
C ASN A 30 14.69 -0.86 7.88
N TRP A 31 14.09 -0.97 9.06
CA TRP A 31 12.65 -0.87 9.34
C TRP A 31 12.30 0.23 10.34
N ALA A 32 13.30 0.90 10.91
CA ALA A 32 13.15 1.89 11.97
C ALA A 32 13.22 3.33 11.43
N MET A 33 13.92 4.21 12.14
CA MET A 33 14.09 5.61 11.76
C MET A 33 14.67 5.71 10.34
N GLY A 34 13.97 6.43 9.45
CA GLY A 34 14.39 6.61 8.07
C GLY A 34 14.29 5.36 7.18
N ALA A 35 13.50 4.34 7.54
CA ALA A 35 13.35 3.09 6.78
C ALA A 35 13.00 3.30 5.29
N MET A 36 12.12 4.26 4.99
CA MET A 36 11.74 4.63 3.63
C MET A 36 12.55 5.79 3.06
N GLY A 37 13.62 6.21 3.75
CA GLY A 37 14.53 7.27 3.33
C GLY A 37 15.75 6.73 2.57
N PRO A 38 16.60 7.62 2.04
CA PRO A 38 17.74 7.23 1.20
C PRO A 38 18.98 6.76 1.98
N TYR A 39 18.85 6.48 3.28
CA TYR A 39 20.01 6.37 4.19
C TYR A 39 20.55 4.95 4.32
N ASN A 40 19.68 3.95 4.42
CA ASN A 40 20.12 2.56 4.59
C ASN A 40 20.58 1.99 3.25
N HIS A 41 21.80 1.46 3.22
CA HIS A 41 22.44 0.95 2.02
C HIS A 41 21.64 -0.19 1.38
N ALA A 42 21.18 -1.18 2.16
CA ALA A 42 20.42 -2.31 1.62
C ALA A 42 19.09 -1.86 1.02
N ASN A 43 18.29 -1.08 1.75
CA ASN A 43 17.01 -0.55 1.28
C ASN A 43 17.16 0.25 -0.02
N ALA A 44 18.09 1.22 -0.03
CA ALA A 44 18.30 2.10 -1.17
C ALA A 44 18.83 1.34 -2.40
N THR A 45 19.81 0.46 -2.21
CA THR A 45 20.44 -0.29 -3.30
C THR A 45 19.49 -1.34 -3.90
N ILE A 46 18.76 -2.10 -3.09
CA ILE A 46 17.77 -3.08 -3.58
C ILE A 46 16.69 -2.37 -4.39
N GLY A 47 16.11 -1.30 -3.84
CA GLY A 47 15.06 -0.55 -4.52
C GLY A 47 15.54 0.12 -5.82
N ARG A 48 16.79 0.61 -5.84
CA ARG A 48 17.43 1.15 -7.03
C ARG A 48 17.70 0.08 -8.07
N ALA A 49 18.20 -1.08 -7.66
CA ALA A 49 18.43 -2.23 -8.54
C ALA A 49 17.12 -2.70 -9.16
N TYR A 50 16.05 -2.81 -8.37
CA TYR A 50 14.72 -3.18 -8.86
C TYR A 50 14.21 -2.21 -9.94
N GLY A 51 14.35 -0.91 -9.70
CA GLY A 51 13.98 0.13 -10.67
C GLY A 51 14.81 0.08 -11.96
N LEU A 52 16.13 -0.08 -11.85
CA LEU A 52 17.04 -0.13 -13.00
C LEU A 52 16.86 -1.41 -13.82
N LEU A 53 16.73 -2.56 -13.18
CA LEU A 53 16.45 -3.82 -13.87
C LEU A 53 15.12 -3.74 -14.62
N SER A 54 14.08 -3.22 -13.97
CA SER A 54 12.79 -2.98 -14.63
C SER A 54 12.94 -2.05 -15.83
N GLN A 55 13.63 -0.91 -15.67
CA GLN A 55 13.84 0.05 -16.76
C GLN A 55 14.60 -0.53 -17.96
N ASN A 56 15.62 -1.36 -17.74
CA ASN A 56 16.48 -1.83 -18.81
C ASN A 56 15.99 -3.14 -19.45
N LEU A 57 15.43 -4.07 -18.67
CA LEU A 57 15.08 -5.40 -19.16
C LEU A 57 13.70 -5.47 -19.82
N GLN A 58 12.76 -4.60 -19.44
CA GLN A 58 11.39 -4.65 -20.00
C GLN A 58 11.22 -3.96 -21.37
N GLY A 59 12.29 -3.37 -21.91
CA GLY A 59 12.22 -2.57 -23.14
C GLY A 59 12.13 -1.05 -22.96
N GLY A 60 12.53 -0.51 -21.80
CA GLY A 60 12.78 0.92 -21.61
C GLY A 60 11.82 1.65 -20.67
N SER A 61 12.24 2.85 -20.24
CA SER A 61 11.43 3.85 -19.50
C SER A 61 11.90 5.25 -19.88
N VAL A 62 11.89 5.55 -21.18
CA VAL A 62 12.40 6.80 -21.75
C VAL A 62 11.24 7.81 -21.86
N PRO A 63 11.34 8.99 -21.23
CA PRO A 63 10.29 10.02 -21.31
C PRO A 63 9.90 10.35 -22.75
N GLY A 64 8.59 10.35 -23.02
CA GLY A 64 8.02 10.65 -24.34
C GLY A 64 8.10 9.49 -25.36
N GLN A 65 8.70 8.36 -24.99
CA GLN A 65 8.73 7.15 -25.83
C GLN A 65 8.03 5.98 -25.13
N THR A 66 8.66 5.46 -24.08
CA THR A 66 8.16 4.31 -23.30
C THR A 66 7.70 4.70 -21.90
N TYR A 67 7.99 5.93 -21.47
CA TYR A 67 7.45 6.53 -20.25
C TYR A 67 6.60 7.75 -20.60
N MET A 68 5.31 7.68 -20.27
CA MET A 68 4.30 8.70 -20.60
C MET A 68 3.78 9.46 -19.39
N GLY A 69 4.42 9.31 -18.23
CA GLY A 69 3.96 9.91 -16.98
C GLY A 69 3.95 11.43 -17.03
N SER A 70 2.78 12.04 -16.84
CA SER A 70 2.57 13.48 -17.09
C SER A 70 3.39 14.38 -16.16
N GLN A 71 3.43 14.09 -14.85
CA GLN A 71 4.16 14.90 -13.87
C GLN A 71 5.48 14.27 -13.42
N GLY A 72 5.65 12.96 -13.60
CA GLY A 72 6.73 12.24 -12.92
C GLY A 72 6.31 11.75 -11.54
N ASN A 73 7.17 10.93 -10.93
CA ASN A 73 6.97 10.43 -9.57
C ASN A 73 8.32 10.07 -8.94
N SER A 74 8.71 10.83 -7.91
CA SER A 74 9.99 10.67 -7.23
C SER A 74 10.13 9.33 -6.49
N TYR A 75 9.03 8.66 -6.14
CA TYR A 75 9.06 7.32 -5.53
C TYR A 75 9.71 6.29 -6.47
N GLY A 76 9.62 6.49 -7.78
CA GLY A 76 10.20 5.60 -8.79
C GLY A 76 11.74 5.57 -8.82
N TYR A 77 12.42 6.40 -8.02
CA TYR A 77 13.89 6.39 -7.96
C TYR A 77 14.43 5.18 -7.19
N ASN A 78 13.80 4.86 -6.04
CA ASN A 78 14.18 3.76 -5.14
C ASN A 78 13.05 2.74 -4.93
N SER A 79 11.92 2.84 -5.64
CA SER A 79 10.79 1.90 -5.54
C SER A 79 10.33 1.65 -4.11
N VAL A 80 10.40 2.69 -3.26
CA VAL A 80 10.03 2.68 -1.83
C VAL A 80 10.30 1.34 -1.16
N THR A 81 11.57 0.91 -1.17
CA THR A 81 11.97 -0.39 -0.65
C THR A 81 12.37 -0.29 0.82
N PHE A 82 11.76 -1.10 1.69
CA PHE A 82 12.00 -1.09 3.13
C PHE A 82 11.71 -2.46 3.77
N ALA A 83 12.06 -2.59 5.05
CA ALA A 83 11.72 -3.74 5.88
C ALA A 83 10.53 -3.40 6.80
N GLU A 84 9.61 -4.35 7.03
CA GLU A 84 8.62 -4.21 8.11
C GLU A 84 9.32 -4.19 9.49
N ASN A 85 8.73 -3.52 10.48
CA ASN A 85 9.19 -3.56 11.87
C ASN A 85 8.39 -4.61 12.64
N GLU A 86 8.76 -5.88 12.50
CA GLU A 86 8.02 -7.00 13.09
C GLU A 86 8.12 -7.02 14.61
N GLU A 87 9.29 -6.71 15.16
CA GLU A 87 9.56 -6.81 16.60
C GLU A 87 8.84 -5.73 17.42
N ARG A 88 8.42 -4.63 16.77
CA ARG A 88 7.65 -3.55 17.40
C ARG A 88 6.20 -3.49 16.93
N SER A 89 5.82 -4.32 15.96
CA SER A 89 4.44 -4.47 15.53
C SER A 89 3.61 -5.09 16.66
N PRO A 90 2.43 -4.54 16.99
CA PRO A 90 1.52 -5.19 17.94
C PRO A 90 0.69 -6.31 17.29
N TRP A 91 0.82 -6.51 15.97
CA TRP A 91 0.16 -7.56 15.20
C TRP A 91 1.17 -8.46 14.51
N GLU A 92 0.69 -9.59 13.99
CA GLU A 92 1.49 -10.51 13.20
C GLU A 92 2.15 -9.82 11.99
N PRO A 93 3.37 -10.26 11.60
CA PRO A 93 4.05 -9.78 10.41
C PRO A 93 3.20 -9.89 9.15
N PHE A 94 3.37 -8.95 8.22
CA PHE A 94 2.63 -8.92 6.96
C PHE A 94 2.74 -10.21 6.16
N HIS A 95 3.92 -10.83 6.09
CA HIS A 95 4.07 -12.09 5.36
C HIS A 95 3.27 -13.25 5.96
N VAL A 96 3.09 -13.26 7.29
CA VAL A 96 2.27 -14.27 7.99
C VAL A 96 0.81 -14.12 7.61
N THR A 97 0.31 -12.88 7.49
CA THR A 97 -1.07 -12.63 7.01
C THR A 97 -1.26 -13.00 5.53
N LYS A 98 -0.17 -13.22 4.78
CA LYS A 98 -0.18 -13.76 3.41
C LYS A 98 0.04 -15.27 3.33
N GLY A 99 0.08 -15.96 4.48
CA GLY A 99 0.16 -17.42 4.56
C GLY A 99 1.58 -18.00 4.59
N PHE A 100 2.61 -17.16 4.77
CA PHE A 100 4.00 -17.62 4.95
C PHE A 100 4.29 -17.89 6.43
N ARG A 101 5.32 -18.71 6.70
CA ARG A 101 5.70 -19.02 8.09
C ARG A 101 6.50 -17.85 8.69
N PRO A 102 6.42 -17.60 10.01
CA PRO A 102 7.12 -16.49 10.68
C PRO A 102 8.65 -16.46 10.46
N GLU A 103 9.26 -17.62 10.26
CA GLU A 103 10.69 -17.77 9.99
C GLU A 103 11.07 -17.63 8.51
N GLU A 104 10.09 -17.51 7.62
CA GLU A 104 10.31 -17.43 6.18
C GLU A 104 10.59 -15.99 5.75
N SER A 105 11.69 -15.81 5.02
CA SER A 105 12.04 -14.51 4.45
C SER A 105 11.23 -14.29 3.17
N THR A 106 10.53 -13.16 3.09
CA THR A 106 9.70 -12.84 1.92
C THR A 106 9.85 -11.40 1.46
N VAL A 107 9.44 -11.16 0.20
CA VAL A 107 9.27 -9.82 -0.35
C VAL A 107 7.85 -9.66 -0.89
N SER A 108 7.19 -8.61 -0.43
CA SER A 108 5.88 -8.18 -0.90
C SER A 108 6.04 -6.98 -1.82
N VAL A 109 5.33 -6.97 -2.95
CA VAL A 109 5.50 -5.95 -3.99
C VAL A 109 4.16 -5.29 -4.33
N TRP A 110 4.19 -3.96 -4.46
CA TRP A 110 3.10 -3.15 -4.95
C TRP A 110 3.46 -2.47 -6.25
N SER A 111 2.45 -2.30 -7.10
CA SER A 111 2.50 -1.42 -8.27
C SER A 111 1.60 -0.21 -8.05
N GLY A 112 1.63 0.78 -8.94
CA GLY A 112 0.65 1.86 -8.90
C GLY A 112 0.84 2.91 -7.81
N ILE A 113 1.99 2.92 -7.14
CA ILE A 113 2.27 3.81 -6.02
C ILE A 113 2.37 5.25 -6.53
N ARG A 114 1.39 6.09 -6.18
CA ARG A 114 1.32 7.48 -6.68
C ARG A 114 0.64 8.47 -5.74
N ALA A 115 0.01 8.00 -4.67
CA ALA A 115 -0.65 8.84 -3.67
C ALA A 115 -0.06 8.58 -2.28
N THR A 116 0.10 9.64 -1.49
CA THR A 116 0.48 9.54 -0.08
C THR A 116 -0.34 10.52 0.74
N ALA A 117 -1.03 10.02 1.77
CA ALA A 117 -1.58 10.83 2.84
C ALA A 117 -0.72 10.63 4.08
N PHE A 118 -0.05 11.68 4.56
CA PHE A 118 0.90 11.63 5.69
C PHE A 118 0.34 12.40 6.89
N THR A 119 0.46 11.85 8.11
CA THR A 119 -0.04 12.53 9.31
C THR A 119 0.67 12.09 10.58
N LEU A 120 0.39 12.78 11.69
CA LEU A 120 0.94 12.51 13.01
C LEU A 120 -0.10 11.85 13.91
N GLY A 121 0.18 10.62 14.32
CA GLY A 121 -0.61 9.82 15.25
C GLY A 121 -2.04 9.56 14.77
N LEU A 122 -2.79 8.80 15.57
CA LEU A 122 -4.23 8.90 15.57
C LEU A 122 -4.65 10.08 16.45
N ARG A 123 -5.78 10.71 16.16
CA ARG A 123 -6.35 11.76 17.02
C ARG A 123 -7.01 11.13 18.25
N GLU A 124 -7.17 11.89 19.33
CA GLU A 124 -7.77 11.35 20.55
C GLU A 124 -9.29 11.19 20.41
N ARG A 125 -9.97 12.22 19.90
CA ARG A 125 -11.45 12.27 19.82
C ARG A 125 -12.00 11.96 18.42
N HIS A 126 -11.37 12.50 17.38
CA HIS A 126 -11.88 12.49 16.00
C HIS A 126 -10.97 11.71 15.04
N TRP A 127 -10.45 10.56 15.49
CA TRP A 127 -9.54 9.78 14.65
C TRP A 127 -10.27 9.09 13.49
N ARG A 128 -11.54 8.72 13.68
CA ARG A 128 -12.35 8.05 12.66
C ARG A 128 -12.54 8.99 11.46
N GLU A 129 -13.03 10.19 11.73
CA GLU A 129 -13.26 11.23 10.73
C GLU A 129 -11.96 11.60 10.01
N HIS A 130 -10.85 11.71 10.76
CA HIS A 130 -9.55 12.01 10.18
C HIS A 130 -9.04 10.89 9.26
N LEU A 131 -9.12 9.63 9.69
CA LEU A 131 -8.74 8.47 8.88
C LEU A 131 -9.60 8.37 7.62
N LEU A 132 -10.92 8.55 7.73
CA LEU A 132 -11.84 8.55 6.59
C LEU A 132 -11.52 9.69 5.60
N ASN A 133 -11.15 10.88 6.10
CA ASN A 133 -10.73 11.99 5.24
C ASN A 133 -9.42 11.69 4.51
N MET A 134 -8.46 11.03 5.17
CA MET A 134 -7.22 10.60 4.52
C MET A 134 -7.49 9.57 3.40
N LEU A 135 -8.38 8.61 3.64
CA LEU A 135 -8.77 7.60 2.65
C LEU A 135 -9.50 8.20 1.46
N ARG A 136 -10.42 9.14 1.69
CA ARG A 136 -11.12 9.90 0.64
C ARG A 136 -10.18 10.68 -0.27
N GLY A 137 -9.02 11.11 0.25
CA GLY A 137 -8.00 11.81 -0.52
C GLY A 137 -7.22 10.94 -1.52
N ILE A 138 -7.33 9.61 -1.46
CA ILE A 138 -6.55 8.68 -2.30
C ILE A 138 -7.32 8.18 -3.52
N ASP A 139 -8.63 8.45 -3.61
CA ASP A 139 -9.57 7.91 -4.62
C ASP A 139 -9.93 6.42 -4.43
N PRO A 140 -11.17 5.99 -4.78
CA PRO A 140 -11.64 4.62 -4.54
C PRO A 140 -11.00 3.56 -5.45
N ARG A 141 -10.40 3.93 -6.58
CA ARG A 141 -9.68 2.98 -7.44
C ARG A 141 -8.33 2.64 -6.86
N THR A 142 -7.66 3.59 -6.19
CA THR A 142 -6.31 3.42 -5.64
C THR A 142 -6.37 2.78 -4.24
N ARG A 143 -5.91 1.53 -4.18
CA ARG A 143 -5.98 0.67 -2.99
C ARG A 143 -5.07 1.19 -1.86
N PRO A 144 -5.55 1.28 -0.61
CA PRO A 144 -4.79 1.85 0.48
C PRO A 144 -3.87 0.81 1.14
N THR A 145 -2.61 1.17 1.35
CA THR A 145 -1.69 0.48 2.26
C THR A 145 -1.32 1.41 3.41
N LEU A 146 -1.78 1.08 4.61
CA LEU A 146 -1.45 1.80 5.84
C LEU A 146 -0.05 1.39 6.30
N LEU A 147 0.88 2.34 6.32
CA LEU A 147 2.23 2.18 6.85
C LEU A 147 2.32 2.92 8.17
N LEU A 148 2.17 2.18 9.27
CA LEU A 148 2.05 2.71 10.62
C LEU A 148 3.39 2.70 11.35
N ASP A 149 3.77 3.82 11.97
CA ASP A 149 4.78 3.78 13.03
C ASP A 149 4.26 2.92 14.20
N PRO A 150 5.12 2.18 14.92
CA PRO A 150 4.68 1.34 16.03
C PRO A 150 3.85 2.08 17.10
N ILE A 151 4.10 3.38 17.33
CA ILE A 151 3.27 4.21 18.23
C ILE A 151 1.83 4.27 17.71
N THR A 152 1.65 4.56 16.42
CA THR A 152 0.33 4.66 15.81
C THR A 152 -0.37 3.31 15.74
N ALA A 153 0.37 2.23 15.44
CA ALA A 153 -0.18 0.88 15.45
C ALA A 153 -0.79 0.52 16.82
N ARG A 154 -0.11 0.86 17.92
CA ARG A 154 -0.67 0.71 19.28
C ARG A 154 -1.86 1.62 19.54
N GLN A 155 -1.84 2.86 19.04
CA GLN A 155 -3.01 3.74 19.13
C GLN A 155 -4.24 3.18 18.40
N CYS A 156 -4.07 2.42 17.31
CA CYS A 156 -5.18 1.72 16.65
C CYS A 156 -5.83 0.69 17.60
N ILE A 157 -5.04 0.05 18.45
CA ILE A 157 -5.54 -0.86 19.49
C ILE A 157 -6.20 -0.05 20.62
N ASP A 158 -5.45 0.86 21.23
CA ASP A 158 -5.89 1.57 22.44
C ASP A 158 -7.15 2.42 22.22
N ARG A 159 -7.31 2.99 21.02
CA ARG A 159 -8.43 3.91 20.69
C ARG A 159 -9.46 3.32 19.75
N GLY A 160 -9.03 2.39 18.90
CA GLY A 160 -9.88 1.75 17.90
C GLY A 160 -10.39 0.38 18.31
N GLY A 161 -9.75 -0.29 19.28
CA GLY A 161 -10.05 -1.66 19.66
C GLY A 161 -9.58 -2.69 18.62
N PHE A 162 -8.66 -2.32 17.74
CA PHE A 162 -8.19 -3.16 16.64
C PHE A 162 -7.02 -4.07 17.06
N ASP A 163 -7.29 -5.04 17.94
CA ASP A 163 -6.30 -6.03 18.40
C ASP A 163 -5.75 -6.96 17.29
N THR A 164 -6.33 -6.95 16.09
CA THR A 164 -5.78 -7.57 14.87
C THR A 164 -5.83 -6.62 13.66
N LYS A 165 -4.97 -6.87 12.65
CA LYS A 165 -4.97 -6.12 11.37
C LYS A 165 -6.33 -6.28 10.66
N GLU A 166 -6.94 -7.45 10.75
CA GLU A 166 -8.21 -7.79 10.10
C GLU A 166 -9.36 -6.96 10.66
N LYS A 167 -9.38 -6.67 11.97
CA LYS A 167 -10.41 -5.78 12.55
C LYS A 167 -10.29 -4.35 12.05
N LEU A 168 -9.06 -3.83 11.91
CA LEU A 168 -8.83 -2.52 11.32
C LEU A 168 -9.24 -2.49 9.84
N ILE A 169 -8.88 -3.51 9.07
CA ILE A 169 -9.23 -3.66 7.66
C ILE A 169 -10.76 -3.74 7.48
N ALA A 170 -11.44 -4.56 8.28
CA ALA A 170 -12.90 -4.67 8.27
C ALA A 170 -13.57 -3.34 8.60
N TRP A 171 -13.09 -2.64 9.64
CA TRP A 171 -13.61 -1.32 9.99
C TRP A 171 -13.42 -0.32 8.84
N ILE A 172 -12.25 -0.31 8.17
CA ILE A 172 -12.01 0.55 7.01
C ILE A 172 -12.99 0.20 5.88
N HIS A 173 -13.15 -1.07 5.53
CA HIS A 173 -14.08 -1.52 4.49
C HIS A 173 -15.53 -1.07 4.78
N GLU A 174 -15.98 -1.21 6.02
CA GLU A 174 -17.35 -0.86 6.44
C GLU A 174 -17.59 0.65 6.52
N ASN A 175 -16.58 1.45 6.87
CA ASN A 175 -16.76 2.87 7.21
C ASN A 175 -16.24 3.83 6.13
N ALA A 176 -15.27 3.40 5.31
CA ALA A 176 -14.78 4.16 4.17
C ALA A 176 -15.75 3.98 2.99
N THR A 177 -16.87 4.68 3.05
CA THR A 177 -17.92 4.64 2.04
C THR A 177 -18.09 5.97 1.32
N LEU A 178 -18.68 5.87 0.13
CA LEU A 178 -19.16 6.99 -0.69
C LEU A 178 -20.60 6.71 -1.13
N PRO A 179 -21.45 7.74 -1.32
CA PRO A 179 -22.69 7.56 -2.06
C PRO A 179 -22.40 6.93 -3.44
N ALA A 180 -23.22 6.00 -3.89
CA ALA A 180 -22.99 5.28 -5.16
C ALA A 180 -22.82 6.25 -6.34
N SER A 181 -23.64 7.30 -6.40
CA SER A 181 -23.52 8.37 -7.41
C SER A 181 -22.13 9.00 -7.45
N VAL A 182 -21.54 9.29 -6.29
CA VAL A 182 -20.21 9.89 -6.18
C VAL A 182 -19.13 8.88 -6.55
N TYR A 183 -19.22 7.64 -6.08
CA TYR A 183 -18.26 6.58 -6.41
C TYR A 183 -18.18 6.36 -7.92
N TRP A 184 -19.34 6.22 -8.58
CA TRP A 184 -19.41 5.97 -10.00
C TRP A 184 -18.98 7.19 -10.83
N ASP A 185 -19.03 8.42 -10.31
CA ASP A 185 -18.58 9.62 -11.02
C ASP A 185 -17.03 9.77 -11.08
N TYR A 186 -16.28 9.03 -10.26
CA TYR A 186 -14.81 9.07 -10.34
C TYR A 186 -14.31 8.59 -11.71
N GLN A 187 -13.52 9.41 -12.40
CA GLN A 187 -12.98 9.07 -13.74
C GLN A 187 -12.19 7.75 -13.76
N LEU A 188 -11.43 7.46 -12.70
CA LEU A 188 -10.70 6.19 -12.60
C LEU A 188 -11.62 5.00 -12.36
N VAL A 189 -12.76 5.19 -11.70
CA VAL A 189 -13.80 4.16 -11.52
C VAL A 189 -14.48 3.92 -12.87
N GLN A 190 -14.89 4.98 -13.58
CA GLN A 190 -15.45 4.92 -14.93
C GLN A 190 -14.55 4.14 -15.90
N ASN A 191 -13.24 4.38 -15.87
CA ASN A 191 -12.31 3.76 -16.81
C ASN A 191 -11.97 2.30 -16.48
N TYR A 192 -11.92 1.94 -15.18
CA TYR A 192 -11.29 0.66 -14.76
C TYR A 192 -12.16 -0.26 -13.93
N ILE A 193 -13.26 0.23 -13.34
CA ILE A 193 -14.15 -0.57 -12.48
C ILE A 193 -15.53 -0.70 -13.13
N TYR A 194 -16.08 0.39 -13.66
CA TYR A 194 -17.41 0.39 -14.27
C TYR A 194 -17.59 -0.67 -15.38
N PRO A 195 -16.62 -0.88 -16.31
CA PRO A 195 -16.73 -1.96 -17.29
C PRO A 195 -16.77 -3.36 -16.66
N ARG A 196 -16.10 -3.55 -15.52
CA ARG A 196 -16.09 -4.84 -14.79
C ARG A 196 -17.43 -5.08 -14.10
N ALA A 197 -18.03 -4.04 -13.53
CA ALA A 197 -19.38 -4.08 -12.98
C ALA A 197 -20.42 -4.46 -14.03
N LEU A 198 -20.35 -3.84 -15.23
CA LEU A 198 -21.23 -4.18 -16.36
C LEU A 198 -21.05 -5.63 -16.85
N ASN A 199 -19.85 -6.18 -16.69
CA ASN A 199 -19.55 -7.58 -17.01
C ASN A 199 -19.96 -8.56 -15.88
N GLY A 200 -20.61 -8.08 -14.83
CA GLY A 200 -21.10 -8.92 -13.73
C GLY A 200 -20.02 -9.30 -12.70
N GLU A 201 -18.89 -8.58 -12.64
CA GLU A 201 -17.86 -8.87 -11.65
C GLU A 201 -18.26 -8.37 -10.24
N GLU A 202 -18.31 -9.28 -9.27
CA GLU A 202 -18.61 -8.94 -7.87
C GLU A 202 -17.37 -8.40 -7.11
N PRO A 203 -17.56 -7.48 -6.13
CA PRO A 203 -18.84 -6.93 -5.66
C PRO A 203 -19.34 -5.75 -6.51
N TYR A 204 -18.63 -5.37 -7.58
CA TYR A 204 -18.94 -4.16 -8.35
C TYR A 204 -20.30 -4.24 -9.04
N ALA A 205 -20.71 -5.42 -9.50
CA ALA A 205 -22.03 -5.65 -10.08
C ALA A 205 -23.15 -5.37 -9.06
N THR A 206 -23.00 -5.85 -7.82
CA THR A 206 -23.91 -5.51 -6.71
C THR A 206 -23.93 -4.01 -6.45
N TRP A 207 -22.75 -3.36 -6.35
CA TRP A 207 -22.66 -1.92 -6.08
C TRP A 207 -23.25 -1.05 -7.20
N LEU A 208 -23.30 -1.56 -8.43
CA LEU A 208 -23.90 -0.85 -9.57
C LEU A 208 -25.43 -0.77 -9.46
N GLN A 209 -26.06 -1.68 -8.70
CA GLN A 209 -27.51 -1.68 -8.47
C GLN A 209 -27.93 -0.80 -7.27
N ALA A 210 -26.98 -0.26 -6.52
CA ALA A 210 -27.23 0.57 -5.34
C ALA A 210 -27.94 1.88 -5.71
N ALA A 211 -28.78 2.40 -4.82
CA ALA A 211 -29.42 3.71 -5.01
C ALA A 211 -28.38 4.84 -5.01
N GLU A 212 -28.68 5.97 -5.64
CA GLU A 212 -27.71 7.07 -5.84
C GLU A 212 -27.07 7.59 -4.54
N ASP A 213 -27.83 7.63 -3.45
CA ASP A 213 -27.42 8.07 -2.12
C ASP A 213 -26.97 6.91 -1.20
N GLU A 214 -27.09 5.67 -1.66
CA GLU A 214 -26.73 4.49 -0.90
C GLU A 214 -25.20 4.45 -0.69
N PRO A 215 -24.72 4.31 0.56
CA PRO A 215 -23.30 4.24 0.84
C PRO A 215 -22.75 2.88 0.39
N ILE A 216 -21.81 2.91 -0.56
CA ILE A 216 -21.04 1.73 -0.98
C ILE A 216 -19.59 1.81 -0.50
N PRO A 217 -18.94 0.67 -0.21
CA PRO A 217 -17.52 0.64 0.16
C PRO A 217 -16.64 1.26 -0.91
N MET A 218 -15.66 2.07 -0.50
CA MET A 218 -14.66 2.63 -1.41
C MET A 218 -13.69 1.56 -1.92
N PHE A 219 -13.37 0.58 -1.07
CA PHE A 219 -12.37 -0.44 -1.33
C PHE A 219 -12.97 -1.80 -1.04
N ARG A 220 -12.55 -2.83 -1.77
CA ARG A 220 -12.86 -4.23 -1.39
C ARG A 220 -12.06 -4.60 -0.14
N LEU A 221 -12.56 -5.54 0.65
CA LEU A 221 -11.90 -5.96 1.89
C LEU A 221 -10.47 -6.46 1.63
N GLU A 222 -10.28 -7.25 0.57
CA GLU A 222 -8.99 -7.82 0.17
C GLU A 222 -8.00 -6.80 -0.43
N ASP A 223 -8.45 -5.57 -0.68
CA ASP A 223 -7.64 -4.53 -1.30
C ASP A 223 -6.97 -3.60 -0.27
N ILE A 224 -7.30 -3.73 1.02
CA ILE A 224 -6.78 -2.88 2.10
C ILE A 224 -5.63 -3.60 2.80
N GLU A 225 -4.47 -2.93 2.87
CA GLU A 225 -3.27 -3.51 3.46
C GLU A 225 -2.78 -2.70 4.66
N VAL A 226 -2.20 -3.39 5.65
CA VAL A 226 -1.66 -2.76 6.87
C VAL A 226 -0.30 -3.37 7.21
N ALA A 227 0.70 -2.50 7.38
CA ALA A 227 2.04 -2.89 7.79
C ALA A 227 2.62 -1.88 8.80
N VAL A 228 3.57 -2.34 9.61
CA VAL A 228 4.23 -1.52 10.63
C VAL A 228 5.66 -1.20 10.19
N VAL A 229 6.04 0.07 10.20
CA VAL A 229 7.39 0.54 9.86
C VAL A 229 7.63 1.89 10.54
N GLY A 230 8.81 2.10 11.08
CA GLY A 230 9.14 3.31 11.81
C GLY A 230 9.92 3.02 13.09
N GLY A 231 10.59 4.06 13.59
CA GLY A 231 11.52 3.96 14.72
C GLY A 231 10.98 4.52 16.03
N GLU A 232 9.69 4.84 16.12
CA GLU A 232 9.05 5.38 17.34
C GLU A 232 9.62 6.74 17.79
N THR A 233 10.33 7.45 16.91
CA THR A 233 10.77 8.82 17.15
C THR A 233 9.57 9.73 17.43
N ASN A 234 8.50 9.51 16.66
CA ASN A 234 7.19 10.12 16.83
C ASN A 234 6.17 9.28 16.03
N GLY A 235 4.89 9.37 16.35
CA GLY A 235 3.83 8.57 15.71
C GLY A 235 3.49 8.99 14.27
N TYR A 236 4.44 9.45 13.46
CA TYR A 236 4.18 9.81 12.07
C TYR A 236 3.95 8.57 11.23
N TRP A 237 2.87 8.57 10.46
CA TRP A 237 2.48 7.44 9.63
C TRP A 237 1.85 7.92 8.33
N ARG A 238 1.65 7.00 7.38
CA ARG A 238 1.08 7.35 6.08
C ARG A 238 0.21 6.25 5.49
N ILE A 239 -0.71 6.65 4.61
CA ILE A 239 -1.37 5.76 3.67
C ILE A 239 -0.71 5.94 2.33
N MET A 240 -0.20 4.85 1.77
CA MET A 240 0.33 4.78 0.41
C MET A 240 -0.75 4.19 -0.49
N GLY A 241 -1.12 4.92 -1.54
CA GLY A 241 -2.07 4.43 -2.53
C GLY A 241 -1.37 3.63 -3.63
N GLY A 242 -1.63 2.34 -3.72
CA GLY A 242 -1.09 1.43 -4.74
C GLY A 242 -1.59 -0.01 -4.60
N TYR A 243 -1.37 -0.81 -5.63
CA TYR A 243 -1.92 -2.16 -5.76
C TYR A 243 -0.94 -3.20 -5.26
N TYR A 244 -1.24 -3.84 -4.13
CA TYR A 244 -0.56 -5.08 -3.75
C TYR A 244 -0.66 -6.08 -4.92
N GLN A 245 0.48 -6.67 -5.28
CA GLN A 245 0.57 -7.64 -6.38
C GLN A 245 0.71 -9.05 -5.84
N THR A 246 1.73 -9.27 -5.01
CA THR A 246 2.15 -10.60 -4.60
C THR A 246 3.17 -10.52 -3.47
N THR A 247 3.27 -11.60 -2.71
CA THR A 247 4.36 -11.89 -1.78
C THR A 247 5.06 -13.15 -2.27
N ALA A 248 6.38 -13.12 -2.32
CA ALA A 248 7.21 -14.24 -2.75
C ALA A 248 8.24 -14.58 -1.68
N SER A 249 8.48 -15.88 -1.51
CA SER A 249 9.58 -16.39 -0.69
C SER A 249 10.93 -16.01 -1.30
N VAL A 250 11.79 -15.44 -0.46
CA VAL A 250 13.19 -15.14 -0.77
C VAL A 250 14.06 -16.37 -0.48
N ASP A 251 13.65 -17.22 0.47
CA ASP A 251 14.40 -18.41 0.86
C ASP A 251 14.52 -19.44 -0.27
N LEU A 252 13.60 -19.42 -1.25
CA LEU A 252 13.71 -20.22 -2.48
C LEU A 252 14.92 -19.86 -3.35
N TRP A 253 15.55 -18.72 -3.10
CA TRP A 253 16.65 -18.17 -3.90
C TRP A 253 17.96 -18.05 -3.10
N ARG A 254 17.98 -18.57 -1.87
CA ARG A 254 19.17 -18.72 -1.03
C ARG A 254 19.89 -20.02 -1.34
#